data_AF-A0A0C3AJ69-F1
#
_entry.id   AF-A0A0C3AJ69-F1
#
_cell.length_a   1.000
_cell.length_b   1.000
_cell.length_c   1.000
_cell.angle_alpha   90.00
_cell.angle_beta   90.00
_cell.angle_gamma   90.00
#
_symmetry.space_group_name_H-M   'P 1'
#
loop_
_entity.id
_entity.type
_entity.pdbx_description
1 polymer ?
#
loop_
_entity_poly.entity_id
_entity_poly.type
_entity_poly.pdbx_seq_one_letter_code
_entity_poly.pdbx_strand_id
1 'polypeptide(L)'
;MYAEDQHVYMPFATDEDASGSWLQRIVYEMRRGAANSGKSDIHGMSKALDTGLWKEPLMDPVTCRTASLYFPIGPWPADIKNNAQAQVVRYAGSLMRQDVMSVQKAGHAVIKRLGYSEETLSEWSKKADEEIMDGNKRMWFRMRLAWGQRRSEQRSLATPVPSSTNDASSLETVYPYYYIYTTQEESLREAALRNRGKDLPEPPLSTSA
;
A
#
# COMPACT_ATOMS: atom_id res chain seq x y z
N MET A 1 -3.46 -0.02 -5.41
CA MET A 1 -2.42 -1.01 -5.73
C MET A 1 -1.67 -0.50 -6.94
N TYR A 2 -0.56 -1.14 -7.28
CA TYR A 2 0.31 -0.71 -8.36
C TYR A 2 0.51 -1.86 -9.35
N ALA A 3 0.68 -1.54 -10.63
CA ALA A 3 1.09 -2.49 -11.65
C ALA A 3 2.55 -2.92 -11.44
N GLU A 4 3.03 -3.87 -12.25
CA GLU A 4 4.32 -4.53 -12.11
C GLU A 4 5.52 -3.60 -11.90
N ASP A 5 5.51 -2.41 -12.52
CA ASP A 5 6.56 -1.38 -12.39
C ASP A 5 6.57 -0.59 -11.07
N GLN A 6 5.61 -0.84 -10.16
CA GLN A 6 5.43 -0.19 -8.85
C GLN A 6 5.07 1.31 -8.86
N HIS A 7 5.18 2.00 -9.99
CA HIS A 7 4.92 3.44 -10.11
C HIS A 7 3.61 3.74 -10.85
N VAL A 8 3.10 2.79 -11.63
CA VAL A 8 1.82 2.90 -12.33
C VAL A 8 0.70 2.43 -11.41
N TYR A 9 -0.27 3.32 -11.20
CA TYR A 9 -1.49 2.98 -10.49
C TYR A 9 -2.29 1.98 -11.31
N MET A 10 -2.70 0.87 -10.68
CA MET A 10 -3.59 -0.08 -11.35
C MET A 10 -4.97 0.57 -11.51
N PRO A 11 -5.53 0.68 -12.73
CA PRO A 11 -6.90 1.15 -12.90
C PRO A 11 -7.90 0.15 -12.29
N PHE A 12 -8.99 0.66 -11.74
CA PHE A 12 -10.09 -0.19 -11.28
C PHE A 12 -11.00 -0.58 -12.45
N ALA A 13 -11.60 -1.75 -12.36
CA ALA A 13 -12.67 -2.15 -13.27
C ALA A 13 -13.94 -1.31 -13.02
N THR A 14 -14.72 -1.13 -14.07
CA THR A 14 -16.05 -0.52 -14.06
C THR A 14 -17.03 -1.46 -14.77
N ASP A 15 -18.32 -1.15 -14.71
CA ASP A 15 -19.33 -1.95 -15.39
C ASP A 15 -19.23 -1.73 -16.92
N GLU A 16 -18.76 -0.55 -17.35
CA GLU A 16 -18.53 -0.19 -18.75
C GLU A 16 -17.17 -0.67 -19.28
N ASP A 17 -16.17 -0.79 -18.41
CA ASP A 17 -14.82 -1.25 -18.74
C ASP A 17 -14.29 -2.26 -17.72
N ALA A 18 -14.39 -3.53 -18.09
CA ALA A 18 -13.92 -4.66 -17.29
C ALA A 18 -12.42 -4.96 -17.47
N SER A 19 -11.68 -4.19 -18.29
CA SER A 19 -10.24 -4.40 -18.50
C SER A 19 -9.40 -4.03 -17.27
N GLY A 20 -9.91 -3.15 -16.41
CA GLY A 20 -9.32 -2.79 -15.13
C GLY A 20 -9.28 -3.93 -14.12
N SER A 21 -8.78 -3.63 -12.91
CA SER A 21 -8.71 -4.59 -11.81
C SER A 21 -9.97 -4.57 -10.95
N TRP A 22 -10.60 -5.74 -10.79
CA TRP A 22 -11.76 -5.90 -9.90
C TRP A 22 -11.36 -5.80 -8.43
N LEU A 23 -10.18 -6.32 -8.06
CA LEU A 23 -9.65 -6.11 -6.72
C LEU A 23 -9.43 -4.62 -6.44
N GLN A 24 -8.90 -3.89 -7.43
CA GLN A 24 -8.69 -2.45 -7.31
C GLN A 24 -9.98 -1.67 -7.24
N ARG A 25 -11.05 -2.15 -7.88
CA ARG A 25 -12.40 -1.60 -7.71
C ARG A 25 -12.86 -1.72 -6.26
N ILE A 26 -12.78 -2.90 -5.67
CA ILE A 26 -13.17 -3.11 -4.27
C ILE A 26 -12.35 -2.22 -3.33
N VAL A 27 -11.02 -2.18 -3.48
CA VAL A 27 -10.14 -1.34 -2.64
C VAL A 27 -10.45 0.16 -2.81
N TYR A 28 -10.78 0.61 -4.02
CA TYR A 28 -11.20 1.98 -4.27
C TYR A 28 -12.48 2.31 -3.50
N GLU A 29 -13.49 1.45 -3.60
CA GLU A 29 -14.78 1.64 -2.93
C GLU A 29 -14.68 1.58 -1.41
N MET A 30 -13.82 0.72 -0.87
CA MET A 30 -13.51 0.73 0.58
C MET A 30 -12.97 2.09 1.02
N ARG A 31 -12.05 2.69 0.25
CA ARG A 31 -11.49 4.01 0.58
C ARG A 31 -12.54 5.11 0.48
N ARG A 32 -13.37 5.07 -0.57
CA ARG A 32 -14.49 6.00 -0.75
C ARG A 32 -15.49 5.90 0.41
N GLY A 33 -15.85 4.68 0.83
CA GLY A 33 -16.73 4.43 1.97
C GLY A 33 -16.13 4.91 3.30
N ALA A 34 -14.83 4.70 3.50
CA ALA A 34 -14.13 5.21 4.68
C ALA A 34 -14.16 6.75 4.74
N ALA A 35 -13.83 7.42 3.63
CA ALA A 35 -13.87 8.89 3.55
C ALA A 35 -15.29 9.45 3.74
N ASN A 36 -16.29 8.85 3.08
CA ASN A 36 -17.68 9.30 3.15
C ASN A 36 -18.35 9.05 4.51
N SER A 37 -17.78 8.18 5.36
CA SER A 37 -18.28 7.98 6.72
C SER A 37 -18.06 9.18 7.65
N GLY A 38 -17.33 10.21 7.21
CA GLY A 38 -17.08 11.45 7.95
C GLY A 38 -16.12 11.32 9.14
N LYS A 39 -15.57 10.13 9.38
CA LYS A 39 -14.70 9.83 10.53
C LYS A 39 -13.26 9.45 10.17
N SER A 40 -12.94 9.35 8.88
CA SER A 40 -11.64 8.89 8.41
C SER A 40 -11.01 9.88 7.44
N ASP A 41 -9.90 10.50 7.85
CA ASP A 41 -9.05 11.31 6.98
C ASP A 41 -7.97 10.46 6.31
N ILE A 42 -8.40 9.51 5.48
CA ILE A 42 -7.48 8.59 4.79
C ILE A 42 -6.55 9.32 3.81
N HIS A 43 -7.00 10.46 3.27
CA HIS A 43 -6.22 11.30 2.36
C HIS A 43 -5.14 12.08 3.11
N GLY A 44 -5.50 12.72 4.23
CA GLY A 44 -4.54 13.38 5.11
C GLY A 44 -3.55 12.39 5.72
N MET A 45 -4.00 11.22 6.17
CA MET A 45 -3.10 10.14 6.62
C MET A 45 -2.11 9.74 5.51
N SER A 46 -2.61 9.52 4.28
CA SER A 46 -1.74 9.18 3.14
C SER A 46 -0.70 10.26 2.86
N LYS A 47 -1.13 11.54 2.88
CA LYS A 47 -0.26 12.69 2.67
C LYS A 47 0.75 12.84 3.80
N ALA A 48 0.36 12.63 5.06
CA ALA A 48 1.23 12.71 6.21
C ALA A 48 2.33 11.64 6.16
N LEU A 49 2.00 10.41 5.76
CA LEU A 49 2.98 9.33 5.62
C LEU A 49 3.99 9.58 4.50
N ASP A 50 3.56 10.16 3.36
CA ASP A 50 4.47 10.55 2.27
C ASP A 50 5.27 11.83 2.62
N THR A 51 4.70 12.75 3.42
CA THR A 51 5.38 13.98 3.88
C THR A 51 6.40 13.70 4.96
N GLY A 52 6.19 12.65 5.76
CA GLY A 52 7.03 12.21 6.87
C GLY A 52 7.06 13.16 8.07
N LEU A 53 7.94 12.86 9.03
CA LEU A 53 7.97 13.50 10.35
C LEU A 53 9.05 14.59 10.50
N TRP A 54 9.78 14.93 9.43
CA TRP A 54 10.93 15.85 9.49
C TRP A 54 10.60 17.25 10.01
N LYS A 55 9.35 17.71 9.83
CA LYS A 55 8.89 19.03 10.26
C LYS A 55 8.17 19.01 11.61
N GLU A 56 8.04 17.84 12.24
CA GLU A 56 7.37 17.71 13.53
C GLU A 56 8.24 18.27 14.66
N PRO A 57 7.75 19.22 15.48
CA PRO A 57 8.58 19.91 16.49
C PRO A 57 9.22 18.99 17.52
N LEU A 58 8.57 17.85 17.80
CA LEU A 58 9.02 16.88 18.79
C LEU A 58 10.01 15.87 18.23
N MET A 59 10.22 15.82 16.91
CA MET A 59 11.02 14.81 16.24
C MET A 59 12.39 15.36 15.88
N ASP A 60 13.43 14.52 16.00
CA ASP A 60 14.75 14.84 15.47
C ASP A 60 14.74 14.60 13.95
N PRO A 61 14.85 15.65 13.11
CA PRO A 61 14.79 15.51 11.66
C PRO A 61 15.89 14.62 11.09
N VAL A 62 17.05 14.52 11.74
CA VAL A 62 18.18 13.70 11.26
C VAL A 62 17.86 12.20 11.33
N THR A 63 16.99 11.81 12.25
CA THR A 63 16.55 10.42 12.47
C THR A 63 15.30 10.06 11.69
N CYS A 64 14.58 11.06 11.20
CA CYS A 64 13.30 10.88 10.52
C CYS A 64 13.50 10.24 9.15
N ARG A 65 12.66 9.25 8.84
CA ARG A 65 12.64 8.53 7.57
C ARG A 65 11.19 8.23 7.19
N THR A 66 10.99 7.98 5.91
CA THR A 66 9.78 7.34 5.41
C THR A 66 10.18 6.18 4.51
N ALA A 67 9.27 5.27 4.23
CA ALA A 67 9.54 4.21 3.27
C ALA A 67 8.29 3.73 2.54
N SER A 68 8.55 3.14 1.38
CA SER A 68 7.60 2.31 0.66
C SER A 68 8.06 0.86 0.71
N LEU A 69 7.23 -0.01 1.24
CA LEU A 69 7.43 -1.46 1.17
C LEU A 69 6.38 -2.05 0.23
N TYR A 70 6.83 -2.77 -0.80
CA TYR A 70 5.94 -3.36 -1.78
C TYR A 70 5.89 -4.87 -1.63
N PHE A 71 4.69 -5.40 -1.42
CA PHE A 71 4.45 -6.83 -1.41
C PHE A 71 3.75 -7.25 -2.69
N PRO A 72 4.22 -8.28 -3.40
CA PRO A 72 3.51 -8.75 -4.57
C PRO A 72 2.24 -9.46 -4.11
N ILE A 73 1.14 -9.29 -4.82
CA ILE A 73 -0.08 -10.07 -4.56
C ILE A 73 0.06 -11.36 -5.36
N GLY A 74 0.68 -12.36 -4.74
CA GLY A 74 1.03 -13.64 -5.35
C GLY A 74 2.54 -13.82 -5.60
N PRO A 75 2.99 -15.05 -5.91
CA PRO A 75 4.39 -15.43 -6.07
C PRO A 75 4.90 -15.19 -7.51
N TRP A 76 4.43 -14.13 -8.16
CA TRP A 76 4.72 -13.87 -9.57
C TRP A 76 6.12 -13.28 -9.86
N PRO A 77 6.83 -12.58 -8.93
CA PRO A 77 8.17 -12.07 -9.25
C PRO A 77 9.15 -13.22 -9.55
N ALA A 78 9.56 -13.30 -10.81
CA ALA A 78 10.42 -14.36 -11.31
C ALA A 78 11.89 -13.93 -11.43
N ASP A 79 12.15 -12.64 -11.72
CA ASP A 79 13.46 -12.14 -12.16
C ASP A 79 14.45 -11.79 -11.04
N ILE A 80 14.25 -12.35 -9.84
CA ILE A 80 15.11 -12.11 -8.70
C ILE A 80 16.32 -13.06 -8.78
N LYS A 81 17.50 -12.50 -9.08
CA LYS A 81 18.75 -13.26 -9.29
C LYS A 81 19.20 -14.07 -8.06
N ASN A 82 18.97 -13.55 -6.85
CA ASN A 82 19.34 -14.22 -5.62
C ASN A 82 18.21 -15.19 -5.20
N ASN A 83 18.52 -16.48 -5.13
CA ASN A 83 17.53 -17.51 -4.80
C ASN A 83 16.88 -17.35 -3.42
N ALA A 84 17.65 -16.95 -2.40
CA ALA A 84 17.10 -16.70 -1.07
C ALA A 84 16.14 -15.49 -1.07
N GLN A 85 16.51 -14.40 -1.76
CA GLN A 85 15.61 -13.25 -1.98
C GLN A 85 14.36 -13.64 -2.76
N ALA A 86 14.50 -14.45 -3.80
CA ALA A 86 13.39 -14.94 -4.58
C ALA A 86 12.41 -15.76 -3.72
N GLN A 87 12.93 -16.65 -2.86
CA GLN A 87 12.14 -17.45 -1.94
C GLN A 87 11.37 -16.57 -0.94
N VAL A 88 12.05 -15.61 -0.30
CA VAL A 88 11.40 -14.69 0.66
C VAL A 88 10.30 -13.87 -0.02
N VAL A 89 10.55 -13.31 -1.21
CA VAL A 89 9.55 -12.52 -1.93
C VAL A 89 8.36 -13.36 -2.35
N ARG A 90 8.57 -14.56 -2.89
CA ARG A 90 7.47 -15.45 -3.31
C ARG A 90 6.66 -15.95 -2.13
N TYR A 91 7.31 -16.22 -1.00
CA TYR A 91 6.64 -16.60 0.24
C TYR A 91 5.77 -15.45 0.77
N ALA A 92 6.35 -14.26 0.95
CA ALA A 92 5.60 -13.07 1.35
C ALA A 92 4.45 -12.76 0.39
N GLY A 93 4.66 -12.93 -0.92
CA GLY A 93 3.61 -12.75 -1.91
C GLY A 93 2.47 -13.75 -1.84
N SER A 94 2.78 -15.00 -1.48
CA SER A 94 1.76 -16.04 -1.27
C SER A 94 0.90 -15.74 -0.05
N LEU A 95 1.49 -15.24 1.03
CA LEU A 95 0.77 -14.77 2.21
C LEU A 95 -0.11 -13.55 1.87
N MET A 96 0.47 -12.55 1.21
CA MET A 96 -0.26 -11.35 0.80
C MET A 96 -1.47 -11.67 -0.08
N ARG A 97 -1.37 -12.66 -0.98
CA ARG A 97 -2.51 -13.14 -1.76
C ARG A 97 -3.64 -13.68 -0.86
N GLN A 98 -3.32 -14.51 0.13
CA GLN A 98 -4.32 -15.05 1.07
C GLN A 98 -4.97 -13.94 1.90
N ASP A 99 -4.15 -13.01 2.40
CA ASP A 99 -4.62 -11.87 3.19
C ASP A 99 -5.55 -10.98 2.37
N VAL A 100 -5.17 -10.65 1.13
CA VAL A 100 -5.94 -9.79 0.23
C VAL A 100 -7.28 -10.43 -0.15
N MET A 101 -7.30 -11.73 -0.46
CA MET A 101 -8.56 -12.46 -0.72
C MET A 101 -9.52 -12.42 0.48
N SER A 102 -8.99 -12.36 1.70
CA SER A 102 -9.79 -12.23 2.92
C SER A 102 -10.24 -10.79 3.17
N VAL A 103 -9.33 -9.82 3.02
CA VAL A 103 -9.57 -8.39 3.26
C VAL A 103 -10.64 -7.83 2.32
N GLN A 104 -10.65 -8.25 1.04
CA GLN A 104 -11.65 -7.74 0.09
C GLN A 104 -13.08 -8.09 0.50
N LYS A 105 -13.29 -9.30 1.03
CA LYS A 105 -14.60 -9.78 1.52
C LYS A 105 -15.00 -9.04 2.79
N ALA A 106 -14.05 -8.84 3.71
CA ALA A 106 -14.28 -8.03 4.92
C ALA A 106 -14.65 -6.58 4.59
N GLY A 107 -14.13 -6.04 3.48
CA GLY A 107 -14.45 -4.71 2.97
C GLY A 107 -15.92 -4.50 2.59
N HIS A 108 -16.68 -5.58 2.31
CA HIS A 108 -18.09 -5.48 1.90
C HIS A 108 -18.93 -4.68 2.90
N ALA A 109 -18.68 -4.83 4.21
CA ALA A 109 -19.44 -4.09 5.23
C ALA A 109 -19.29 -2.56 5.11
N VAL A 110 -18.13 -2.08 4.66
CA VAL A 110 -17.89 -0.66 4.40
C VAL A 110 -18.58 -0.23 3.11
N ILE A 111 -18.47 -1.05 2.06
CA ILE A 111 -19.01 -0.71 0.73
C ILE A 111 -20.54 -0.76 0.70
N LYS A 112 -21.18 -1.67 1.46
CA LYS A 112 -22.65 -1.71 1.60
C LYS A 112 -23.23 -0.36 2.06
N ARG A 113 -22.49 0.41 2.86
CA ARG A 113 -22.91 1.76 3.31
C ARG A 113 -22.94 2.80 2.18
N LEU A 114 -22.34 2.49 1.04
CA LEU A 114 -22.40 3.31 -0.18
C LEU A 114 -23.60 2.96 -1.08
N GLY A 115 -24.49 2.05 -0.65
CA GLY A 115 -25.70 1.67 -1.38
C GLY A 115 -25.53 0.51 -2.37
N TYR A 116 -24.39 -0.19 -2.35
CA TYR A 116 -24.19 -1.38 -3.18
C TYR A 116 -24.88 -2.60 -2.57
N SER A 117 -25.54 -3.40 -3.43
CA SER A 117 -26.23 -4.63 -3.03
C SER A 117 -25.23 -5.73 -2.69
N GLU A 118 -25.68 -6.72 -1.92
CA GLU A 118 -24.86 -7.90 -1.60
C GLU A 118 -24.54 -8.76 -2.83
N GLU A 119 -25.46 -8.80 -3.80
CA GLU A 119 -25.27 -9.50 -5.07
C GLU A 119 -24.13 -8.88 -5.87
N THR A 120 -24.15 -7.55 -6.05
CA THR A 120 -23.08 -6.83 -6.75
C THR A 120 -21.72 -7.03 -6.08
N LEU A 121 -21.67 -6.93 -4.75
CA LEU A 121 -20.40 -7.13 -4.02
C LEU A 121 -19.90 -8.58 -4.12
N SER A 122 -20.80 -9.55 -4.11
CA SER A 122 -20.45 -10.96 -4.29
C SER A 122 -19.88 -11.22 -5.69
N GLU A 123 -20.48 -10.61 -6.72
CA GLU A 123 -19.97 -10.68 -8.09
C GLU A 123 -18.57 -10.06 -8.20
N TRP A 124 -18.36 -8.85 -7.66
CA TRP A 124 -17.06 -8.20 -7.68
C TRP A 124 -16.00 -9.02 -6.95
N SER A 125 -16.34 -9.55 -5.77
CA SER A 125 -15.44 -10.44 -5.01
C SER A 125 -15.07 -11.69 -5.80
N LYS A 126 -16.02 -12.31 -6.50
CA LYS A 126 -15.75 -13.47 -7.35
C LYS A 126 -14.78 -13.12 -8.48
N LYS A 127 -15.03 -12.02 -9.20
CA LYS A 127 -14.14 -11.56 -10.29
C LYS A 127 -12.74 -11.21 -9.77
N ALA A 128 -12.65 -10.63 -8.57
CA ALA A 128 -11.38 -10.32 -7.94
C ALA A 128 -10.64 -11.57 -7.44
N ASP A 129 -11.34 -12.56 -6.87
CA ASP A 129 -10.76 -13.87 -6.53
C ASP A 129 -10.20 -14.56 -7.79
N GLU A 130 -10.97 -14.57 -8.88
CA GLU A 130 -10.52 -15.09 -10.19
C GLU A 130 -9.27 -14.36 -10.70
N GLU A 131 -9.27 -13.03 -10.67
CA GLU A 131 -8.13 -12.20 -11.08
C GLU A 131 -6.86 -12.49 -10.26
N ILE A 132 -6.98 -12.60 -8.94
CA ILE A 132 -5.86 -12.89 -8.05
C ILE A 132 -5.29 -14.30 -8.30
N MET A 133 -6.17 -15.27 -8.56
CA MET A 133 -5.78 -16.66 -8.76
C MET A 133 -5.18 -16.92 -10.14
N ASP A 134 -5.71 -16.28 -11.17
CA ASP A 134 -5.19 -16.31 -12.54
C ASP A 134 -3.77 -15.70 -12.63
N GLY A 135 -3.52 -14.62 -11.89
CA GLY A 135 -2.18 -14.05 -11.74
C GLY A 135 -1.64 -13.31 -12.98
N ASN A 136 -2.47 -13.15 -14.03
CA ASN A 136 -2.11 -12.38 -15.22
C ASN A 136 -1.97 -10.88 -14.90
N LYS A 137 -2.76 -10.36 -13.96
CA LYS A 137 -2.58 -8.99 -13.44
C LYS A 137 -1.58 -8.99 -12.28
N ARG A 138 -0.29 -8.79 -12.61
CA ARG A 138 0.79 -8.66 -11.63
C ARG A 138 0.65 -7.36 -10.86
N MET A 139 0.24 -7.48 -9.60
CA MET A 139 -0.05 -6.34 -8.73
C MET A 139 0.88 -6.28 -7.52
N TRP A 140 1.16 -5.06 -7.08
CA TRP A 140 1.80 -4.75 -5.81
C TRP A 140 0.85 -4.08 -4.82
N PHE A 141 0.89 -4.56 -3.58
CA PHE A 141 0.39 -3.84 -2.41
C PHE A 141 1.52 -2.98 -1.83
N ARG A 142 1.29 -1.66 -1.72
CA ARG A 142 2.24 -0.72 -1.12
C ARG A 142 1.84 -0.42 0.32
N MET A 143 2.72 -0.77 1.25
CA MET A 143 2.68 -0.27 2.62
C MET A 143 3.54 0.98 2.74
N ARG A 144 3.02 2.01 3.40
CA ARG A 144 3.72 3.27 3.67
C ARG A 144 4.16 3.28 5.13
N LEU A 145 5.38 3.72 5.38
CA LEU A 145 5.96 3.79 6.71
C LEU A 145 6.55 5.19 6.93
N ALA A 146 6.45 5.68 8.16
CA ALA A 146 7.11 6.90 8.62
C ALA A 146 7.57 6.68 10.05
N TRP A 147 8.81 7.04 10.35
CA TRP A 147 9.36 6.91 11.70
C TRP A 147 10.42 7.98 11.97
N GLY A 148 10.77 8.15 13.23
CA GLY A 148 11.82 9.04 13.70
C GLY A 148 11.97 8.90 15.21
N GLN A 149 13.06 9.44 15.76
CA GLN A 149 13.25 9.53 17.19
C GLN A 149 12.74 10.87 17.71
N ARG A 150 12.13 10.85 18.90
CA ARG A 150 11.76 12.06 19.62
C ARG A 150 13.03 12.77 20.09
N ARG A 151 13.04 14.10 20.04
CA ARG A 151 14.09 14.93 20.66
C ARG A 151 14.15 14.69 22.16
N SER A 152 15.32 14.92 22.75
CA SER A 152 15.46 14.92 24.21
C SER A 152 14.62 16.05 24.85
N GLU A 153 14.37 15.98 26.15
CA GLU A 153 13.58 17.00 26.88
C GLU A 153 14.16 18.42 26.76
N GLN A 154 15.46 18.55 26.51
CA GLN A 154 16.15 19.82 26.28
C GLN A 154 16.04 20.33 24.83
N ARG A 155 15.20 19.72 23.98
CA ARG A 155 15.05 20.00 22.54
C ARG A 155 16.35 19.89 21.73
N SER A 156 17.38 19.24 22.29
CA SER A 156 18.61 18.89 21.58
C SER A 156 18.38 17.68 20.65
N LEU A 157 19.43 17.29 19.91
CA LEU A 157 19.43 16.08 19.08
C LEU A 157 18.95 14.87 19.90
N ALA A 158 18.33 13.89 19.22
CA ALA A 158 17.88 12.66 19.85
C ALA A 158 19.07 11.94 20.50
N THR A 159 18.80 11.27 21.62
CA THR A 159 19.80 10.40 22.24
C THR A 159 20.16 9.31 21.23
N PRO A 160 21.46 9.06 20.98
CA PRO A 160 21.88 8.00 20.08
C PRO A 160 21.22 6.68 20.45
N VAL A 161 20.68 5.96 19.46
CA VAL A 161 20.22 4.58 19.68
C VAL A 161 21.42 3.78 20.18
N PRO A 162 21.29 2.94 21.22
CA PRO A 162 22.35 2.03 21.63
C PRO A 162 22.82 1.25 20.40
N SER A 163 24.10 1.37 20.06
CA SER A 163 24.70 0.57 19.01
C SER A 163 24.53 -0.89 19.41
N SER A 164 23.68 -1.64 18.72
CA SER A 164 23.65 -3.10 18.86
C SER A 164 24.95 -3.64 18.26
N THR A 165 26.03 -3.61 19.03
CA THR A 165 27.20 -4.44 18.79
C THR A 165 26.77 -5.89 19.01
N ASN A 166 26.86 -6.68 17.93
CA ASN A 166 26.59 -8.12 17.81
C ASN A 166 25.09 -8.44 17.64
N ASP A 167 24.61 -9.07 16.57
CA ASP A 167 25.30 -9.97 15.65
C ASP A 167 25.21 -9.48 14.21
N ALA A 168 26.34 -9.56 13.50
CA ALA A 168 26.32 -9.86 12.07
C ALA A 168 25.80 -11.31 11.85
N SER A 169 24.66 -11.66 12.47
CA SER A 169 23.84 -12.78 12.06
C SER A 169 23.25 -12.32 10.75
N SER A 170 24.03 -12.57 9.70
CA SER A 170 23.64 -12.56 8.30
C SER A 170 22.48 -11.61 7.97
N LEU A 171 22.79 -10.51 7.27
CA LEU A 171 21.85 -9.81 6.39
C LEU A 171 21.36 -10.76 5.26
N GLU A 172 20.97 -11.99 5.59
CA GLU A 172 21.00 -13.14 4.69
C GLU A 172 19.95 -13.03 3.62
N THR A 173 18.95 -12.14 3.76
CA THR A 173 18.06 -11.80 2.67
C THR A 173 17.35 -10.46 2.92
N VAL A 174 18.00 -9.32 2.68
CA VAL A 174 17.29 -8.03 2.67
C VAL A 174 16.17 -8.09 1.62
N TYR A 175 14.94 -7.77 2.04
CA TYR A 175 13.78 -7.75 1.15
C TYR A 175 13.98 -6.70 0.04
N PRO A 176 13.97 -7.08 -1.25
CA PRO A 176 14.48 -6.21 -2.31
C PRO A 176 13.56 -5.04 -2.67
N TYR A 177 12.28 -5.08 -2.30
CA TYR A 177 11.30 -4.03 -2.62
C TYR A 177 10.97 -3.16 -1.41
N TYR A 178 12.01 -2.82 -0.64
CA TYR A 178 11.96 -1.91 0.51
C TYR A 178 12.76 -0.64 0.22
N TYR A 179 12.06 0.47 0.03
CA TYR A 179 12.64 1.74 -0.39
C TYR A 179 12.54 2.76 0.74
N ILE A 180 13.67 3.06 1.38
CA ILE A 180 13.77 4.04 2.47
C ILE A 180 14.17 5.39 1.90
N TYR A 181 13.41 6.43 2.23
CA TYR A 181 13.70 7.81 1.87
C TYR A 181 14.28 8.55 3.06
N THR A 182 15.42 9.20 2.84
CA THR A 182 16.20 9.85 3.89
C THR A 182 15.86 11.32 4.08
N THR A 183 15.29 11.94 3.03
CA THR A 183 14.86 13.33 3.02
C THR A 183 13.39 13.45 2.65
N GLN A 184 12.79 14.58 3.03
CA GLN A 184 11.41 14.88 2.67
C GLN A 184 11.26 15.05 1.15
N GLU A 185 12.22 15.72 0.51
CA GLU A 185 12.23 16.00 -0.93
C GLU A 185 12.26 14.71 -1.75
N GLU A 186 13.08 13.73 -1.33
CA GLU A 186 13.13 12.41 -1.93
C GLU A 186 11.78 11.69 -1.84
N SER A 187 11.18 11.66 -0.64
CA SER A 187 9.90 10.99 -0.43
C SER A 187 8.77 11.62 -1.26
N LEU A 188 8.72 12.96 -1.30
CA LEU A 188 7.72 13.70 -2.07
C LEU A 188 7.88 13.53 -3.58
N ARG A 189 9.12 13.51 -4.08
CA ARG A 189 9.40 13.23 -5.50
C ARG A 189 8.89 11.85 -5.91
N GLU A 190 9.19 10.84 -5.10
CA GLU A 190 8.72 9.48 -5.30
C GLU A 190 7.20 9.35 -5.15
N ALA A 191 6.59 10.11 -4.24
CA ALA A 191 5.13 10.18 -4.08
C ALA A 191 4.46 10.78 -5.33
N ALA A 192 5.05 11.82 -5.92
CA ALA A 192 4.56 12.42 -7.16
C ALA A 192 4.55 11.42 -8.32
N LEU A 193 5.63 10.62 -8.48
CA LEU A 193 5.69 9.58 -9.51
C LEU A 193 4.53 8.58 -9.36
N ARG A 194 4.33 8.07 -8.15
CA ARG A 194 3.29 7.08 -7.83
C ARG A 194 1.86 7.59 -7.88
N ASN A 195 1.67 8.91 -7.90
CA ASN A 195 0.34 9.52 -7.93
C ASN A 195 -0.10 9.90 -9.34
N ARG A 196 0.77 9.73 -10.35
CA ARG A 196 0.40 9.86 -11.76
C ARG A 196 -0.67 8.83 -12.13
N GLY A 197 -1.68 9.25 -12.90
CA GLY A 197 -2.75 8.37 -13.38
C GLY A 197 -3.77 7.94 -12.32
N LYS A 198 -3.78 8.58 -11.15
CA LYS A 198 -4.82 8.37 -10.11
C LYS A 198 -6.06 9.24 -10.32
N ASP A 199 -5.98 10.20 -11.23
CA ASP A 199 -7.04 11.07 -11.72
C ASP A 199 -8.01 10.33 -12.66
N LEU A 200 -8.41 9.11 -12.26
CA LEU A 200 -9.44 8.36 -12.95
C LEU A 200 -10.80 8.93 -12.57
N PRO A 201 -11.76 9.01 -13.52
CA PRO A 201 -13.11 9.46 -13.21
C PRO A 201 -13.72 8.54 -12.16
N GLU A 202 -14.27 9.13 -11.09
CA GLU A 202 -14.91 8.34 -10.06
C GLU A 202 -16.16 7.64 -10.65
N PRO A 203 -16.33 6.33 -10.40
CA PRO A 203 -17.53 5.65 -10.84
C PRO A 203 -18.74 6.20 -10.09
N PRO A 204 -19.94 6.24 -10.71
CA PRO A 204 -21.14 6.73 -10.02
C PRO A 204 -21.42 5.91 -8.75
N LEU A 205 -21.97 6.56 -7.73
CA LEU A 205 -22.52 5.84 -6.59
C LEU A 205 -23.76 5.06 -7.04
N SER A 206 -24.03 3.95 -6.35
CA SER A 206 -25.26 3.20 -6.57
C SER A 206 -26.48 4.09 -6.33
N THR A 207 -27.40 4.17 -7.29
CA THR A 207 -28.63 4.95 -7.19
C THR A 207 -29.75 4.18 -6.49
N SER A 208 -29.55 2.90 -6.18
CA SER A 208 -30.50 2.08 -5.44
C SER A 208 -30.38 2.31 -3.93
N ALA A 209 -31.14 3.29 -3.45
CA ALA A 209 -31.58 3.39 -2.06
C ALA A 209 -32.91 2.65 -1.87
#